data_AF-A0A838TAU9-F1
#
_entry.id   AF-A0A838TAU9-F1
#
_cell.length_a   1.000
_cell.length_b   1.000
_cell.length_c   1.000
_cell.angle_alpha   90.00
_cell.angle_beta   90.00
_cell.angle_gamma   90.00
#
_symmetry.space_group_name_H-M   'P 1'
#
loop_
_entity.id
_entity.type
_entity.pdbx_description
1 polymer ?
#
loop_
_entity_poly.entity_id
_entity_poly.type
_entity_poly.pdbx_seq_one_letter_code
_entity_poly.pdbx_strand_id
1 'polypeptide(L)'
;MIIIFILLTQKGFAQKEANQWISFEGSGLDFNGDSTIAVAFPSDMPIWRCNASICDKDGKLMFYTNGLDIYNRDFQLMKNGKNLNLGDFSFSAIDFYDTAKHFNE
;
A
#
# COMPACT_ATOMS: atom_id res chain seq x y z
N MET A 1 -2.74 42.00 17.34
CA MET A 1 -2.84 40.58 17.73
C MET A 1 -3.28 39.66 16.58
N ILE A 2 -4.30 39.99 15.78
CA ILE A 2 -4.80 39.14 14.68
C ILE A 2 -3.79 38.91 13.53
N ILE A 3 -3.01 39.92 13.14
CA ILE A 3 -2.04 39.82 12.02
C ILE A 3 -0.94 38.78 12.31
N ILE A 4 -0.48 38.70 13.56
CA ILE A 4 0.54 37.72 14.00
C ILE A 4 0.00 36.29 13.86
N PHE A 5 -1.28 36.07 14.09
CA PHE A 5 -1.91 34.74 14.01
C PHE A 5 -2.02 34.23 12.57
N ILE A 6 -2.21 35.12 11.60
CA ILE A 6 -2.30 34.77 10.17
C ILE A 6 -0.91 34.39 9.62
N LEU A 7 0.15 35.04 10.10
CA LEU A 7 1.54 34.79 9.69
C LEU A 7 2.10 33.45 10.22
N LEU A 8 1.43 32.79 11.17
CA LEU A 8 1.83 31.50 11.74
C LEU A 8 1.21 30.29 11.03
N THR A 9 0.45 30.49 9.95
CA THR A 9 -0.16 29.38 9.20
C THR A 9 0.91 28.65 8.37
N GLN A 10 1.35 27.47 8.85
CA GLN A 10 2.19 26.59 8.05
C GLN A 10 1.33 25.75 7.11
N LYS A 11 1.70 25.69 5.83
CA LYS A 11 1.10 24.74 4.89
C LYS A 11 1.66 23.35 5.20
N GLY A 12 0.79 22.42 5.57
CA GLY A 12 1.14 21.00 5.65
C GLY A 12 1.27 20.45 4.23
N PHE A 13 2.46 19.96 3.86
CA PHE A 13 2.62 19.18 2.65
C PHE A 13 2.21 17.73 2.94
N ALA A 14 1.27 17.21 2.15
CA ALA A 14 1.07 15.77 2.10
C ALA A 14 2.31 15.14 1.44
N GLN A 15 2.88 14.18 2.14
CA GLN A 15 4.00 13.35 1.72
C GLN A 15 3.56 12.45 0.55
N LYS A 16 4.39 12.30 -0.49
CA LYS A 16 4.09 11.49 -1.70
C LYS A 16 4.21 9.98 -1.47
N GLU A 17 4.57 9.57 -0.27
CA GLU A 17 4.88 8.22 0.15
C GLU A 17 3.66 7.27 -0.01
N ALA A 18 2.44 7.81 -0.13
CA ALA A 18 1.21 7.03 -0.38
C ALA A 18 0.57 7.30 -1.76
N ASN A 19 1.32 7.83 -2.73
CA ASN A 19 0.77 8.32 -4.01
C ASN A 19 0.47 7.25 -5.06
N GLN A 20 0.91 6.02 -4.87
CA GLN A 20 0.55 4.90 -5.74
C GLN A 20 -0.34 3.97 -4.93
N TRP A 21 -1.56 3.72 -5.40
CA TRP A 21 -2.46 2.73 -4.83
C TRP A 21 -2.55 1.55 -5.77
N ILE A 22 -2.24 0.37 -5.26
CA ILE A 22 -2.24 -0.88 -6.02
C ILE A 22 -3.42 -1.73 -5.53
N SER A 23 -4.16 -2.30 -6.46
CA SER A 23 -5.33 -3.13 -6.22
C SER A 23 -5.19 -4.49 -6.91
N PHE A 24 -6.17 -5.36 -6.69
CA PHE A 24 -6.26 -6.67 -7.34
C PHE A 24 -6.33 -6.54 -8.87
N GLU A 25 -5.98 -7.61 -9.57
CA GLU A 25 -5.99 -7.71 -11.04
C GLU A 25 -5.14 -6.65 -11.77
N GLY A 26 -4.13 -6.10 -11.10
CA GLY A 26 -3.23 -5.11 -11.69
C GLY A 26 -3.87 -3.73 -11.87
N SER A 27 -5.02 -3.47 -11.25
CA SER A 27 -5.62 -2.13 -11.25
C SER A 27 -4.96 -1.22 -10.20
N GLY A 28 -4.94 0.08 -10.44
CA GLY A 28 -4.40 1.04 -9.47
C GLY A 28 -4.74 2.49 -9.75
N LEU A 29 -4.36 3.36 -8.81
CA LEU A 29 -4.51 4.81 -8.88
C LEU A 29 -3.17 5.50 -8.61
N ASP A 30 -2.88 6.56 -9.37
CA ASP A 30 -1.71 7.42 -9.20
C ASP A 30 -2.16 8.85 -8.85
N PHE A 31 -1.62 9.37 -7.73
CA PHE A 31 -1.89 10.67 -7.16
C PHE A 31 -0.70 11.66 -7.30
N ASN A 32 0.25 11.40 -8.19
CA ASN A 32 1.45 12.23 -8.35
C ASN A 32 1.22 13.56 -9.06
N GLY A 33 0.14 13.68 -9.83
CA GLY A 33 -0.24 14.89 -10.55
C GLY A 33 -1.34 15.69 -9.85
N ASP A 34 -1.86 16.70 -10.56
CA ASP A 34 -2.95 17.56 -10.07
C ASP A 34 -4.31 16.85 -10.05
N SER A 35 -4.40 15.67 -10.65
CA SER A 35 -5.58 14.81 -10.69
C SER A 35 -5.19 13.35 -10.52
N THR A 36 -6.08 12.57 -9.91
CA THR A 36 -5.93 11.11 -9.83
C THR A 36 -6.09 10.49 -11.21
N ILE A 37 -5.18 9.60 -11.58
CA ILE A 37 -5.25 8.81 -12.83
C ILE A 37 -5.30 7.32 -12.52
N ALA A 38 -6.00 6.55 -13.35
CA ALA A 38 -5.96 5.09 -13.27
C ALA A 38 -4.65 4.59 -13.90
N VAL A 39 -4.02 3.60 -13.27
CA VAL A 39 -2.79 2.96 -13.75
C VAL A 39 -2.95 1.44 -13.76
N ALA A 40 -2.15 0.79 -14.61
CA ALA A 40 -2.12 -0.65 -14.74
C ALA A 40 -0.77 -1.20 -14.29
N PHE A 41 -0.82 -2.32 -13.58
CA PHE A 41 0.28 -3.12 -13.06
C PHE A 41 0.16 -4.55 -13.60
N PRO A 42 1.16 -5.43 -13.39
CA PRO A 42 1.00 -6.84 -13.73
C PRO A 42 -0.25 -7.44 -13.07
N SER A 43 -1.04 -8.18 -13.85
CA SER A 43 -2.33 -8.71 -13.39
C SER A 43 -2.20 -9.93 -12.47
N ASP A 44 -1.03 -10.58 -12.48
CA ASP A 44 -0.70 -11.80 -11.73
C ASP A 44 -0.11 -11.52 -10.34
N MET A 45 -0.10 -10.26 -9.90
CA MET A 45 0.32 -9.91 -8.55
C MET A 45 -0.58 -10.57 -7.49
N PRO A 46 0.00 -11.12 -6.41
CA PRO A 46 -0.75 -11.76 -5.34
C PRO A 46 -1.34 -10.70 -4.40
N ILE A 47 -2.19 -9.80 -4.91
CA ILE A 47 -2.85 -8.73 -4.15
C ILE A 47 -4.36 -9.00 -4.12
N TRP A 48 -4.93 -8.89 -2.92
CA TRP A 48 -6.39 -8.92 -2.74
C TRP A 48 -6.80 -7.91 -1.67
N ARG A 49 -6.91 -8.35 -0.42
CA ARG A 49 -7.20 -7.51 0.75
C ARG A 49 -5.94 -7.24 1.56
N CYS A 50 -6.06 -6.34 2.54
CA CYS A 50 -4.99 -6.03 3.51
C CYS A 50 -3.67 -5.64 2.84
N ASN A 51 -3.75 -5.12 1.62
CA ASN A 51 -2.60 -4.67 0.88
C ASN A 51 -2.21 -3.25 1.32
N ALA A 52 -0.95 -2.93 1.16
CA ALA A 52 -0.44 -1.58 1.31
C ALA A 52 0.71 -1.38 0.33
N SER A 53 0.95 -0.13 -0.04
CA SER A 53 2.06 0.27 -0.90
C SER A 53 2.69 1.54 -0.36
N ILE A 54 3.99 1.68 -0.60
CA ILE A 54 4.78 2.83 -0.17
C ILE A 54 5.66 3.29 -1.33
N CYS A 55 5.73 4.60 -1.49
CA CYS A 55 6.52 5.28 -2.51
C CYS A 55 7.75 5.94 -1.91
N ASP A 56 8.70 6.29 -2.77
CA ASP A 56 9.75 7.24 -2.45
C ASP A 56 9.21 8.68 -2.36
N LYS A 57 10.09 9.62 -1.99
CA LYS A 57 9.79 11.07 -1.91
C LYS A 57 9.26 11.69 -3.20
N ASP A 58 9.52 11.05 -4.34
CA ASP A 58 9.09 11.51 -5.66
C ASP A 58 7.76 10.85 -6.07
N GLY A 59 7.21 9.98 -5.21
CA GLY A 59 5.95 9.27 -5.40
C GLY A 59 6.05 8.07 -6.32
N LYS A 60 7.26 7.53 -6.53
CA LYS A 60 7.45 6.28 -7.25
C LYS A 60 7.34 5.10 -6.30
N LEU A 61 6.60 4.06 -6.71
CA LEU A 61 6.49 2.83 -5.93
C LEU A 61 7.87 2.30 -5.53
N MET A 62 8.01 1.97 -4.25
CA MET A 62 9.21 1.37 -3.67
C MET A 62 8.92 -0.08 -3.26
N PHE A 63 7.90 -0.27 -2.42
CA PHE A 63 7.47 -1.58 -1.94
C PHE A 63 5.95 -1.68 -1.88
N TYR A 64 5.44 -2.90 -1.95
CA TYR A 64 4.07 -3.21 -1.61
C TYR A 64 3.97 -4.53 -0.85
N THR A 65 2.87 -4.72 -0.15
CA THR A 65 2.56 -5.96 0.56
C THR A 65 1.15 -6.40 0.22
N ASN A 66 0.93 -7.70 0.27
CA ASN A 66 -0.39 -8.30 0.26
C ASN A 66 -0.90 -8.66 1.67
N GLY A 67 -0.24 -8.14 2.71
CA GLY A 67 -0.52 -8.43 4.11
C GLY A 67 0.25 -9.63 4.69
N LEU A 68 0.96 -10.39 3.85
CA LEU A 68 1.75 -11.57 4.24
C LEU A 68 3.20 -11.44 3.82
N ASP A 69 3.41 -11.05 2.57
CA ASP A 69 4.70 -10.91 1.93
C ASP A 69 4.95 -9.46 1.50
N ILE A 70 6.22 -9.07 1.37
CA ILE A 70 6.65 -7.77 0.83
C ILE A 70 7.34 -7.96 -0.51
N TYR A 71 6.95 -7.14 -1.48
CA TYR A 71 7.42 -7.12 -2.85
C TYR A 71 8.06 -5.76 -3.16
N ASN A 72 9.03 -5.75 -4.06
CA ASN A 72 9.65 -4.53 -4.55
C ASN A 72 8.85 -3.90 -5.70
N ARG A 73 9.31 -2.73 -6.15
CA ARG A 73 8.75 -2.00 -7.30
C ARG A 73 8.73 -2.77 -8.63
N ASP A 74 9.54 -3.82 -8.74
CA ASP A 74 9.64 -4.67 -9.92
C ASP A 74 8.72 -5.89 -9.81
N PHE A 75 7.80 -5.88 -8.84
CA PHE A 75 6.81 -6.93 -8.58
C PHE A 75 7.42 -8.28 -8.17
N GLN A 76 8.61 -8.23 -7.57
CA GLN A 76 9.34 -9.40 -7.10
C GLN A 76 9.35 -9.45 -5.57
N LEU A 77 9.21 -10.66 -5.02
CA LEU A 77 9.32 -10.91 -3.60
C LEU A 77 10.68 -10.41 -3.08
N MET A 78 10.67 -9.60 -2.03
CA MET A 78 11.88 -9.06 -1.43
C MET A 78 12.65 -10.12 -0.65
N LYS A 79 13.97 -9.97 -0.56
CA LYS A 79 14.78 -10.74 0.38
C LYS A 79 14.26 -10.51 1.79
N ASN A 80 13.98 -11.60 2.51
CA ASN A 80 13.34 -11.61 3.84
C ASN A 80 11.94 -11.00 3.87
N GLY A 81 11.31 -10.79 2.71
CA GLY A 81 9.95 -10.29 2.62
C GLY A 81 8.89 -11.39 2.70
N LYS A 82 9.27 -12.66 2.73
CA LYS A 82 8.34 -13.79 2.72
C LYS A 82 7.84 -14.15 4.12
N ASN A 83 6.57 -14.53 4.26
CA ASN A 83 5.96 -15.06 5.48
C ASN A 83 6.14 -14.12 6.69
N LEU A 84 6.05 -12.80 6.49
CA LEU A 84 6.14 -11.84 7.61
C LEU A 84 4.89 -11.86 8.50
N ASN A 85 3.78 -12.34 7.94
CA ASN A 85 2.60 -12.74 8.69
C ASN A 85 2.34 -14.22 8.41
N LEU A 86 1.93 -14.96 9.43
CA LEU A 86 1.74 -16.42 9.40
C LEU A 86 0.37 -16.83 8.83
N GLY A 87 -0.42 -15.89 8.34
CA GLY A 87 -1.69 -16.18 7.68
C GLY A 87 -1.53 -16.69 6.24
N ASP A 88 -2.62 -17.25 5.71
CA ASP A 88 -2.66 -17.75 4.33
C ASP A 88 -3.16 -16.68 3.37
N PHE A 89 -2.60 -16.68 2.15
CA PHE A 89 -3.08 -15.79 1.10
C PHE A 89 -4.44 -16.30 0.62
N SER A 90 -5.51 -15.60 1.00
CA SER A 90 -6.87 -15.99 0.68
C SER A 90 -7.68 -14.90 -0.03
N PHE A 91 -8.35 -15.35 -1.10
CA PHE A 91 -9.36 -14.61 -1.85
C PHE A 91 -10.73 -14.60 -1.14
N SER A 92 -10.98 -15.46 -0.13
CA SER A 92 -12.27 -15.64 0.56
C SER A 92 -12.29 -14.94 1.93
N ALA A 93 -13.39 -14.25 2.28
CA ALA A 93 -13.49 -13.55 3.58
C ALA A 93 -13.55 -14.51 4.78
N ILE A 94 -13.92 -15.76 4.53
CA ILE A 94 -14.14 -16.79 5.54
C ILE A 94 -12.81 -17.28 6.13
N ASP A 95 -11.76 -17.38 5.30
CA ASP A 95 -10.47 -17.94 5.74
C ASP A 95 -9.78 -17.05 6.80
N PHE A 96 -10.00 -15.73 6.77
CA PHE A 96 -9.47 -14.82 7.80
C PHE A 96 -10.01 -15.11 9.20
N TYR A 97 -11.26 -15.56 9.32
CA TYR A 97 -11.86 -15.91 10.60
C TYR A 97 -11.23 -17.17 11.18
N ASP A 98 -10.92 -18.15 10.33
CA ASP A 98 -10.32 -19.42 10.75
C ASP A 98 -8.83 -19.31 11.04
N THR A 99 -8.08 -18.49 10.29
CA THR A 99 -6.67 -18.19 10.61
C THR A 99 -6.55 -17.43 11.93
N ALA A 100 -7.42 -16.45 12.21
CA ALA A 100 -7.40 -15.71 13.47
C ALA A 100 -7.70 -16.57 14.71
N LYS A 101 -8.40 -17.70 14.55
CA LYS A 101 -8.59 -18.68 15.63
C LYS A 101 -7.32 -19.45 15.96
N HIS A 102 -6.52 -19.81 14.95
CA HIS A 102 -5.30 -20.60 15.14
C HIS A 102 -4.17 -19.82 15.87
N PHE A 103 -4.25 -18.49 15.95
CA PHE A 103 -3.31 -17.68 16.73
C PHE A 103 -3.68 -17.51 18.21
N ASN A 104 -4.90 -17.90 18.59
CA ASN A 104 -5.40 -17.76 19.96
C ASN A 104 -5.41 -19.09 20.74
N GLU A 105 -4.80 -20.14 20.18
CA GLU A 105 -4.51 -21.43 20.82
C GLU A 105 -2.99 -21.61 20.96
#